data_AF-A0A7J9KVQ5-F1
#
_entry.id   AF-A0A7J9KVQ5-F1
#
_cell.length_a   1.000
_cell.length_b   1.000
_cell.length_c   1.000
_cell.angle_alpha   90.00
_cell.angle_beta   90.00
_cell.angle_gamma   90.00
#
_symmetry.space_group_name_H-M   'P 1'
#
loop_
_entity.id
_entity.type
_entity.pdbx_description
1 polymer ?
#
loop_
_entity_poly.entity_id
_entity_poly.type
_entity_poly.pdbx_seq_one_letter_code
_entity_poly.pdbx_strand_id
1 'polypeptide(L)'
;MVDKAVAVLASLATTSEGRTAIGQEGGIPLLVEVVELGSARGKANATAALLQLCTNSSRFCIMVLQEGAVPPLVALSRSGTQRAKEKV
;
A
#
# COMPACT_ATOMS: atom_id res chain seq x y z
N MET A 1 14.04 9.67 1.51
CA MET A 1 14.60 8.41 0.97
C MET A 1 13.52 7.33 0.90
N VAL A 2 12.74 7.15 1.97
CA VAL A 2 11.61 6.21 2.07
C VAL A 2 10.60 6.34 0.90
N ASP A 3 10.17 7.55 0.55
CA ASP A 3 9.20 7.76 -0.55
C ASP A 3 9.64 7.19 -1.90
N LYS A 4 10.95 7.21 -2.19
CA LYS A 4 11.49 6.63 -3.43
C LYS A 4 11.48 5.10 -3.38
N ALA A 5 11.84 4.52 -2.24
CA ALA A 5 11.80 3.07 -2.05
C ALA A 5 10.35 2.54 -2.15
N VAL A 6 9.41 3.20 -1.48
CA VAL A 6 7.98 2.83 -1.55
C VAL A 6 7.42 3.00 -2.96
N ALA A 7 7.86 4.01 -3.72
CA ALA A 7 7.48 4.15 -5.12
C ALA A 7 7.97 2.95 -5.97
N VAL A 8 9.19 2.46 -5.72
CA VAL A 8 9.72 1.26 -6.39
C VAL A 8 8.92 0.02 -5.99
N LEU A 9 8.59 -0.15 -4.71
CA LEU A 9 7.74 -1.25 -4.24
C LEU A 9 6.35 -1.21 -4.90
N ALA A 10 5.76 -0.02 -5.05
CA ALA A 10 4.49 0.15 -5.74
C ALA A 10 4.57 -0.26 -7.22
N SER A 11 5.67 0.07 -7.90
CA SER A 11 5.91 -0.39 -9.28
C SER A 11 6.10 -1.90 -9.34
N LEU A 12 6.85 -2.50 -8.41
CA LEU A 12 7.05 -3.96 -8.34
C LEU A 12 5.74 -4.71 -8.07
N ALA A 13 4.84 -4.14 -7.27
CA ALA A 13 3.53 -4.75 -7.00
C ALA A 13 2.65 -4.89 -8.26
N THR A 14 3.00 -4.23 -9.38
CA THR A 14 2.28 -4.42 -10.65
C THR A 14 2.63 -5.74 -11.34
N THR A 15 3.76 -6.39 -11.00
CA THR A 15 4.18 -7.68 -11.55
C THR A 15 3.90 -8.84 -10.59
N SER A 16 3.74 -10.06 -11.11
CA SER A 16 3.44 -11.24 -10.29
C SER A 16 4.58 -11.59 -9.34
N GLU A 17 5.80 -11.52 -9.86
CA GLU A 17 7.05 -11.79 -9.15
C GLU A 17 7.27 -10.75 -8.06
N GLY A 18 7.04 -9.47 -8.38
CA GLY A 18 7.19 -8.38 -7.42
C GLY A 18 6.18 -8.48 -6.28
N ARG A 19 4.92 -8.81 -6.56
CA ARG A 19 3.92 -9.07 -5.50
C ARG A 19 4.34 -10.20 -4.57
N THR A 20 4.83 -11.30 -5.15
CA THR A 20 5.26 -12.47 -4.39
C THR A 20 6.44 -12.13 -3.49
N ALA A 21 7.46 -11.45 -4.02
CA ALA A 21 8.62 -11.01 -3.26
C ALA A 21 8.23 -10.05 -2.12
N ILE A 22 7.38 -9.06 -2.40
CA ILE A 22 6.91 -8.11 -1.38
C ILE A 22 6.19 -8.83 -0.23
N GLY A 23 5.32 -9.80 -0.56
CA GLY A 23 4.58 -10.55 0.45
C GLY A 23 5.44 -11.50 1.28
N GLN A 24 6.48 -12.10 0.68
CA GLN A 24 7.37 -13.06 1.35
C GLN A 24 8.45 -12.39 2.19
N GLU A 25 8.98 -11.26 1.74
CA GLU A 25 10.08 -10.53 2.40
C GLU A 25 9.60 -9.51 3.45
N GLY A 26 8.38 -9.69 3.99
CA GLY A 26 7.86 -8.82 5.05
C GLY A 26 7.55 -7.39 4.60
N GLY A 27 7.30 -7.15 3.31
CA GLY A 27 6.97 -5.82 2.80
C GLY A 27 5.59 -5.32 3.23
N ILE A 28 4.65 -6.20 3.56
CA ILE A 28 3.28 -5.83 3.93
C ILE A 28 3.23 -4.99 5.22
N PRO A 29 3.79 -5.42 6.38
CA PRO A 29 3.82 -4.60 7.60
C PRO A 29 4.44 -3.21 7.36
N LEU A 30 5.52 -3.17 6.59
CA LEU A 30 6.26 -1.93 6.26
C LEU A 30 5.40 -0.97 5.42
N LEU A 31 4.64 -1.50 4.46
CA LEU A 31 3.71 -0.70 3.66
C LEU A 31 2.56 -0.17 4.54
N VAL A 32 2.05 -0.95 5.49
CA VAL A 32 1.00 -0.51 6.42
C VAL A 32 1.49 0.64 7.32
N GLU A 33 2.71 0.52 7.87
CA GLU A 33 3.34 1.59 8.64
C GLU A 33 3.47 2.89 7.83
N VAL A 34 3.85 2.79 6.54
CA VAL A 34 3.94 3.96 5.65
C VAL A 34 2.56 4.58 5.39
N VAL A 35 1.48 3.80 5.31
CA VAL A 35 0.11 4.36 5.19
C VAL A 35 -0.25 5.19 6.43
N GLU A 36 0.20 4.80 7.61
CA GLU A 36 -0.08 5.50 8.85
C GLU A 36 0.79 6.75 9.03
N LEU A 37 2.12 6.59 8.93
CA LEU A 37 3.11 7.59 9.35
C LEU A 37 3.82 8.29 8.19
N GLY A 38 3.65 7.81 6.95
CA GLY A 38 4.38 8.30 5.78
C GLY A 38 3.98 9.70 5.31
N SER A 39 4.75 10.25 4.37
CA SER A 39 4.38 11.50 3.68
C SER A 39 3.12 11.29 2.83
N ALA A 40 2.46 12.37 2.39
CA ALA A 40 1.29 12.25 1.49
C ALA A 40 1.61 11.40 0.23
N ARG A 41 2.84 11.51 -0.29
CA ARG A 41 3.30 10.70 -1.44
C ARG A 41 3.59 9.26 -1.04
N GLY A 42 4.23 9.05 0.11
CA GLY A 42 4.47 7.73 0.69
C GLY A 42 3.16 6.96 0.90
N LYS A 43 2.18 7.60 1.53
CA LYS A 43 0.83 7.04 1.76
C LYS A 43 0.14 6.65 0.47
N ALA A 44 0.17 7.50 -0.56
CA ALA A 44 -0.44 7.19 -1.85
C ALA A 44 0.22 5.98 -2.54
N ASN A 45 1.55 5.93 -2.56
CA ASN A 45 2.30 4.81 -3.16
C ASN A 45 2.11 3.51 -2.36
N ALA A 46 2.17 3.58 -1.03
CA ALA A 46 1.97 2.41 -0.18
C ALA A 46 0.56 1.84 -0.34
N THR A 47 -0.46 2.71 -0.35
CA THR A 47 -1.85 2.30 -0.61
C THR A 47 -2.00 1.64 -1.99
N ALA A 48 -1.35 2.18 -3.03
CA ALA A 48 -1.36 1.59 -4.35
C ALA A 48 -0.71 0.18 -4.35
N ALA A 49 0.42 0.01 -3.67
CA ALA A 49 1.09 -1.29 -3.54
C ALA A 49 0.19 -2.31 -2.81
N LEU A 50 -0.39 -1.92 -1.67
CA LEU A 50 -1.31 -2.76 -0.90
C LEU A 50 -2.54 -3.15 -1.73
N LEU A 51 -3.12 -2.23 -2.49
CA LEU A 51 -4.24 -2.52 -3.38
C LEU A 51 -3.88 -3.56 -4.45
N GLN A 52 -2.70 -3.45 -5.06
CA GLN A 52 -2.23 -4.44 -6.04
C GLN A 52 -2.06 -5.82 -5.40
N LEU A 53 -1.53 -5.90 -4.18
CA LEU A 53 -1.40 -7.17 -3.46
C LEU A 53 -2.77 -7.80 -3.17
N CYS A 54 -3.70 -7.02 -2.63
CA CYS A 54 -5.03 -7.50 -2.24
C CYS A 54 -5.87 -7.94 -3.45
N THR A 55 -5.82 -7.18 -4.55
CA THR A 55 -6.58 -7.49 -5.78
C THR A 55 -6.12 -8.80 -6.43
N ASN A 56 -4.85 -9.17 -6.26
CA ASN A 56 -4.26 -10.35 -6.90
C ASN A 56 -4.14 -11.57 -5.96
N SER A 57 -4.33 -11.41 -4.65
CA SER A 57 -4.14 -12.49 -3.68
C SER A 57 -4.97 -12.26 -2.42
N SER A 58 -5.93 -13.16 -2.17
CA SER A 58 -6.70 -13.17 -0.93
C SER A 58 -5.82 -13.40 0.29
N ARG A 59 -4.75 -14.19 0.17
CA ARG A 59 -3.77 -14.41 1.23
C ARG A 59 -3.09 -13.10 1.64
N PHE A 60 -2.61 -12.32 0.68
CA PHE A 60 -1.99 -11.03 0.99
C PHE A 60 -3.02 -10.04 1.54
N CYS A 61 -4.25 -10.07 1.03
CA CYS A 61 -5.33 -9.25 1.59
C CYS A 61 -5.58 -9.56 3.08
N ILE A 62 -5.65 -10.84 3.45
CA ILE A 62 -5.80 -11.25 4.84
C ILE A 62 -4.63 -10.74 5.69
N MET A 63 -3.38 -10.87 5.21
CA MET A 63 -2.21 -10.33 5.92
C MET A 63 -2.32 -8.83 6.13
N VAL A 64 -2.69 -8.06 5.10
CA VAL A 64 -2.88 -6.60 5.21
C VAL A 64 -3.93 -6.24 6.27
N LEU A 65 -5.01 -7.01 6.35
CA LEU A 65 -6.05 -6.82 7.37
C LEU A 65 -5.52 -7.16 8.78
N GLN A 66 -4.72 -8.23 8.92
CA GLN A 66 -4.11 -8.64 10.19
C GLN A 66 -3.10 -7.63 10.71
N GLU A 67 -2.35 -6.98 9.82
CA GLU A 67 -1.43 -5.88 10.16
C GLU A 67 -2.14 -4.57 10.55
N GLY A 68 -3.48 -4.56 10.62
CA GLY A 68 -4.22 -3.40 11.10
C GLY A 68 -4.29 -2.25 10.10
N ALA A 69 -4.26 -2.53 8.79
CA ALA A 69 -4.32 -1.48 7.76
C ALA A 69 -5.66 -0.73 7.70
N VAL A 70 -6.74 -1.26 8.28
CA VAL A 70 -8.10 -0.70 8.12
C VAL A 70 -8.22 0.71 8.73
N PRO A 71 -7.90 0.98 10.02
CA PRO A 71 -7.98 2.32 10.57
C PRO A 71 -7.18 3.39 9.79
N PRO A 72 -5.89 3.19 9.44
CA PRO A 72 -5.14 4.20 8.71
C PRO A 72 -5.66 4.38 7.27
N LEU A 73 -6.16 3.33 6.60
CA LEU A 73 -6.81 3.46 5.28
C LEU A 73 -8.12 4.25 5.34
N VAL A 74 -8.93 4.05 6.39
CA VAL A 74 -10.17 4.83 6.62
C VAL A 74 -9.85 6.30 6.93
N ALA A 75 -8.83 6.56 7.74
CA ALA A 75 -8.37 7.93 7.98
C ALA A 75 -7.88 8.59 6.68
N LEU A 76 -7.12 7.85 5.87
CA LEU A 76 -6.59 8.33 4.60
C LEU A 76 -7.70 8.68 3.62
N SER A 77 -8.74 7.84 3.48
CA SER A 77 -9.86 8.08 2.57
C SER A 77 -10.64 9.36 2.92
N ARG A 78 -10.74 9.67 4.22
CA ARG A 78 -11.36 10.91 4.72
C ARG A 78 -10.48 12.15 4.50
N SER A 79 -9.17 11.98 4.48
CA SER A 79 -8.19 13.05 4.24
C SER A 79 -7.79 13.25 2.77
N GLY A 80 -8.32 12.43 1.86
CA GLY A 80 -7.85 12.32 0.47
C GLY A 80 -7.82 13.66 -0.27
N THR A 81 -6.70 13.93 -0.94
CA THR A 81 -6.49 15.14 -1.76
C THR A 81 -7.32 15.10 -3.05
N GLN A 82 -7.59 16.28 -3.63
CA GLN A 82 -8.38 16.50 -4.85
C GLN A 82 -8.11 15.50 -6.00
N ARG A 83 -6.86 15.04 -6.16
CA ARG A 83 -6.46 14.03 -7.18
C ARG A 83 -7.13 12.66 -7.04
N ALA A 84 -7.61 12.27 -5.86
CA ALA A 84 -8.35 11.03 -5.66
C ALA A 84 -9.84 11.14 -6.10
N LYS A 85 -10.36 12.37 -6.23
CA LYS A 85 -11.75 12.64 -6.66
C LYS A 85 -11.92 12.73 -8.18
N GLU A 86 -10.84 12.94 -8.94
CA GLU A 86 -10.87 13.18 -10.39
C GLU A 86 -10.96 11.90 -11.25
N LYS A 87 -11.15 10.72 -10.65
CA LYS A 87 -11.35 9.46 -11.38
C LYS A 87 -12.73 8.80 -11.15
N VAL A 88 -13.72 9.59 -10.72
CA VAL A 88 -15.13 9.17 -10.67
C VAL A 88 -15.83 9.67 -11.92
#